data_AF-A0A2D8KUV4-F1
#
_entry.id   AF-A0A2D8KUV4-F1
#
_cell.length_a   1.000
_cell.length_b   1.000
_cell.length_c   1.000
_cell.angle_alpha   90.00
_cell.angle_beta   90.00
_cell.angle_gamma   90.00
#
_symmetry.space_group_name_H-M   'P 1'
#
loop_
_entity.id
_entity.type
_entity.pdbx_description
1 polymer ?
#
loop_
_entity_poly.entity_id
_entity_poly.type
_entity_poly.pdbx_seq_one_letter_code
_entity_poly.pdbx_strand_id
1 'polypeptide(L)'
;MNRLAFAIATVFKAGYIPIAPGTIGSVVGLLVFWFIKDSASFTVEILVVTILFFVGVWASTIVEQVLECEDPGVVIVDEVVGMLVSLMLLPPTTTVILLAFFLFRFFDIVKPYPARWCEQLARGWGIMMDDVVAGLYVNVLIHIALWIVPQWLM
;
A
#
# COMPACT_ATOMS: atom_id res chain seq x y z
N MET A 1 23.72 7.75 -2.38
CA MET A 1 22.53 7.04 -2.92
C MET A 1 21.69 6.42 -1.81
N ASN A 2 22.29 5.76 -0.82
CA ASN A 2 21.57 5.08 0.27
C ASN A 2 20.58 5.99 1.02
N ARG A 3 20.96 7.23 1.38
CA ARG A 3 20.06 8.14 2.13
C ARG A 3 18.71 8.39 1.47
N LEU A 4 18.67 8.52 0.14
CA LEU A 4 17.42 8.76 -0.60
C LEU A 4 16.56 7.50 -0.62
N ALA A 5 17.16 6.33 -0.86
CA ALA A 5 16.45 5.06 -0.80
C ALA A 5 15.84 4.81 0.59
N PHE A 6 16.60 5.02 1.67
CA PHE A 6 16.06 4.95 3.03
C PHE A 6 14.94 5.96 3.26
N ALA A 7 15.09 7.20 2.81
CA ALA A 7 14.03 8.20 2.96
C ALA A 7 12.76 7.86 2.16
N ILE A 8 12.86 7.13 1.06
CA ILE A 8 11.68 6.68 0.31
C ILE A 8 11.07 5.45 0.97
N ALA A 9 11.87 4.40 1.14
CA ALA A 9 11.44 3.11 1.67
C ALA A 9 10.80 3.25 3.05
N THR A 10 11.39 4.06 3.93
CA THR A 10 10.88 4.25 5.30
C THR A 10 9.86 5.40 5.43
N VAL A 11 9.48 6.03 4.31
CA VAL A 11 8.69 7.27 4.29
C VAL A 11 9.29 8.30 5.26
N PHE A 12 10.48 8.76 4.88
CA PHE A 12 11.43 9.58 5.63
C PHE A 12 11.99 8.91 6.88
N LYS A 13 11.20 8.89 7.95
CA LYS A 13 11.56 8.27 9.23
C LYS A 13 10.37 7.56 9.88
N ALA A 14 9.22 7.53 9.20
CA ALA A 14 7.99 6.99 9.74
C ALA A 14 8.10 5.47 9.98
N GLY A 15 8.82 4.76 9.12
CA GLY A 15 9.09 3.32 9.27
C GLY A 15 9.94 2.95 10.49
N TYR A 16 10.58 3.91 11.15
CA TYR A 16 11.31 3.66 12.41
C TYR A 16 10.42 3.76 13.65
N ILE A 17 9.11 4.03 13.50
CA ILE A 17 8.19 4.00 14.63
C ILE A 17 8.09 2.55 15.13
N PRO A 18 8.40 2.29 16.42
CA PRO A 18 8.59 0.93 16.91
C PRO A 18 7.30 0.12 17.02
N ILE A 19 6.14 0.79 17.01
CA ILE A 19 4.84 0.15 17.20
C ILE A 19 4.07 0.21 15.89
N ALA A 20 3.83 -0.96 15.30
CA ALA A 20 3.04 -1.16 14.08
C ALA A 20 3.46 -0.25 12.90
N PRO A 21 4.73 -0.32 12.44
CA PRO A 21 5.22 0.51 11.34
C PRO A 21 4.35 0.43 10.07
N GLY A 22 3.85 -0.75 9.70
CA GLY A 22 2.96 -0.86 8.54
C GLY A 22 1.59 -0.20 8.73
N THR A 23 1.11 -0.04 9.96
CA THR A 23 -0.08 0.80 10.23
C THR A 23 0.24 2.27 9.94
N ILE A 24 1.44 2.74 10.27
CA ILE A 24 1.89 4.09 9.92
C ILE A 24 1.99 4.23 8.39
N GLY A 25 2.57 3.25 7.69
CA GLY A 25 2.60 3.21 6.22
C GLY A 25 1.20 3.33 5.62
N SER A 26 0.25 2.55 6.13
CA SER A 26 -1.15 2.60 5.68
C SER A 26 -1.82 3.97 5.96
N VAL A 27 -1.56 4.59 7.11
CA VAL A 27 -2.06 5.94 7.44
C VAL A 27 -1.43 6.99 6.51
N VAL A 28 -0.14 6.85 6.18
CA VAL A 28 0.50 7.70 5.16
C VAL A 28 -0.16 7.48 3.80
N GLY A 29 -0.50 6.25 3.43
CA GLY A 29 -1.28 5.94 2.23
C GLY A 29 -2.61 6.68 2.18
N LEU A 30 -3.35 6.72 3.29
CA LEU A 30 -4.57 7.52 3.41
C LEU A 30 -4.31 9.03 3.26
N LEU A 31 -3.20 9.52 3.80
CA LEU A 31 -2.81 10.92 3.65
C LEU A 31 -2.47 11.26 2.19
N VAL A 32 -1.77 10.37 1.47
CA VAL A 32 -1.51 10.53 0.04
C VAL A 32 -2.83 10.50 -0.74
N PHE A 33 -3.72 9.55 -0.43
CA PHE A 33 -5.06 9.47 -1.02
C PHE A 33 -5.86 10.76 -0.83
N TRP A 34 -5.81 11.36 0.37
CA TRP A 34 -6.49 12.61 0.68
C TRP A 34 -6.12 13.75 -0.27
N PHE A 35 -4.87 13.82 -0.73
CA PHE A 35 -4.42 14.85 -1.68
C PHE A 35 -4.83 14.59 -3.13
N ILE A 36 -5.14 13.34 -3.50
CA ILE A 36 -5.44 12.97 -4.90
C ILE A 36 -6.93 12.68 -5.15
N LYS A 37 -7.70 12.32 -4.11
CA LYS A 37 -9.12 11.90 -4.23
C LYS A 37 -10.01 12.92 -4.95
N ASP A 38 -9.74 14.22 -4.77
CA ASP A 38 -10.58 15.29 -5.33
C ASP A 38 -10.31 15.54 -6.82
N SER A 39 -9.24 14.95 -7.37
CA SER A 39 -8.99 15.00 -8.82
C SER A 39 -10.02 14.20 -9.62
N ALA A 40 -10.70 13.23 -8.98
CA ALA A 40 -11.63 12.27 -9.59
C ALA A 40 -11.10 11.66 -10.91
N SER A 41 -9.77 11.59 -11.05
CA SER A 41 -9.10 11.26 -12.29
C SER A 41 -8.35 9.96 -12.11
N PHE A 42 -8.89 8.91 -12.73
CA PHE A 42 -8.22 7.60 -12.80
C PHE A 42 -6.76 7.73 -13.28
N THR A 43 -6.51 8.63 -14.23
CA THR A 43 -5.16 8.89 -14.75
C THR A 43 -4.22 9.40 -13.67
N VAL A 44 -4.69 10.23 -12.74
CA VAL A 44 -3.86 10.74 -11.63
C VAL A 44 -3.59 9.62 -10.64
N GLU A 45 -4.61 8.86 -10.23
CA GLU A 45 -4.46 7.74 -9.30
C GLU A 45 -3.47 6.69 -9.81
N ILE A 46 -3.66 6.22 -11.05
CA ILE A 46 -2.79 5.19 -11.64
C ILE A 46 -1.36 5.69 -11.81
N LEU A 47 -1.16 6.96 -12.17
CA LEU A 47 0.17 7.54 -12.33
C LEU A 47 0.89 7.63 -10.98
N VAL A 48 0.21 8.09 -9.94
CA VAL A 48 0.78 8.17 -8.58
C VAL A 48 1.14 6.78 -8.06
N VAL A 49 0.23 5.80 -8.15
CA VAL A 49 0.49 4.42 -7.74
C VAL A 49 1.66 3.83 -8.53
N THR A 50 1.69 4.00 -9.85
CA THR A 50 2.74 3.46 -10.71
C THR A 50 4.10 4.05 -10.38
N ILE A 51 4.20 5.38 -10.21
CA ILE A 51 5.45 6.05 -9.85
C ILE A 51 5.93 5.58 -8.47
N LEU A 52 5.05 5.59 -7.46
CA LEU A 52 5.38 5.17 -6.11
C LEU A 52 5.79 3.70 -6.07
N PHE A 53 5.13 2.83 -6.84
CA PHE A 53 5.49 1.42 -6.95
C PHE A 53 6.92 1.24 -7.46
N PHE A 54 7.27 1.79 -8.64
CA PHE A 54 8.61 1.59 -9.20
C PHE A 54 9.72 2.27 -8.37
N VAL A 55 9.44 3.45 -7.82
CA VAL A 55 10.36 4.15 -6.91
C VAL A 55 10.53 3.38 -5.60
N GLY A 56 9.45 2.77 -5.09
CA GLY A 56 9.44 1.88 -3.93
C GLY A 56 10.26 0.62 -4.19
N VAL A 57 10.03 -0.10 -5.31
CA VAL A 57 10.82 -1.28 -5.69
C VAL A 57 12.31 -0.97 -5.69
N TRP A 58 12.72 0.14 -6.29
CA TRP A 58 14.11 0.58 -6.30
C TRP A 58 14.65 0.88 -4.89
N ALA A 59 13.88 1.62 -4.08
CA ALA A 59 14.28 2.02 -2.74
C ALA A 59 14.37 0.82 -1.78
N SER A 60 13.35 -0.03 -1.75
CA SER A 60 13.28 -1.25 -0.94
C SER A 60 14.39 -2.22 -1.31
N THR A 61 14.70 -2.37 -2.61
CA THR A 61 15.86 -3.17 -3.07
C THR A 61 17.18 -2.68 -2.47
N ILE A 62 17.41 -1.37 -2.41
CA ILE A 62 18.64 -0.83 -1.82
C ILE A 62 18.65 -1.03 -0.30
N VAL A 63 17.52 -0.82 0.37
CA VAL A 63 17.43 -0.95 1.83
C VAL A 63 17.63 -2.39 2.28
N GLU A 64 16.97 -3.35 1.62
CA GLU A 64 17.15 -4.80 1.85
C GLU A 64 18.62 -5.22 1.68
N GLN A 65 19.28 -4.76 0.61
CA GLN A 65 20.70 -5.04 0.38
C GLN A 65 21.63 -4.44 1.43
N VAL A 66 21.34 -3.22 1.91
CA VAL A 66 22.18 -2.53 2.89
C VAL A 66 21.97 -3.09 4.29
N LEU A 67 20.75 -3.52 4.62
CA LEU A 67 20.42 -4.11 5.92
C LEU A 67 20.72 -5.62 5.97
N GLU A 68 21.01 -6.25 4.83
CA GLU A 68 21.22 -7.70 4.69
C GLU A 68 20.07 -8.50 5.34
N CYS A 69 18.85 -7.99 5.18
CA CYS A 69 17.63 -8.54 5.76
C CYS A 69 16.57 -8.58 4.67
N GLU A 70 16.01 -9.76 4.43
CA GLU A 70 14.81 -9.90 3.61
C GLU A 70 13.65 -9.20 4.30
N ASP A 71 12.86 -8.46 3.52
CA ASP A 71 11.69 -7.68 3.95
C ASP A 71 11.87 -6.93 5.30
N PRO A 72 12.77 -5.93 5.37
CA PRO A 72 13.01 -5.21 6.61
C PRO A 72 11.78 -4.42 7.01
N GLY A 73 11.19 -4.70 8.18
CA GLY A 73 9.96 -4.02 8.66
C GLY A 73 10.05 -2.50 8.92
N VAL A 74 11.15 -1.84 8.54
CA VAL A 74 11.27 -0.38 8.44
C VAL A 74 10.87 0.15 7.06
N VAL A 75 10.87 -0.72 6.05
CA VAL A 75 10.32 -0.44 4.72
C VAL A 75 8.81 -0.40 4.90
N ILE A 76 8.22 0.76 4.60
CA ILE A 76 6.79 0.99 4.73
C ILE A 76 6.16 1.71 3.52
N VAL A 77 6.86 1.70 2.38
CA VAL A 77 6.40 2.34 1.14
C VAL A 77 5.48 1.42 0.33
N ASP A 78 5.67 0.11 0.52
CA ASP A 78 4.78 -0.98 0.16
C ASP A 78 3.39 -0.79 0.77
N GLU A 79 3.23 -0.54 2.08
CA GLU A 79 1.87 -0.36 2.62
C GLU A 79 1.23 0.97 2.18
N VAL A 80 2.03 2.00 1.86
CA VAL A 80 1.52 3.22 1.21
C VAL A 80 0.92 2.88 -0.15
N VAL A 81 1.64 2.10 -0.96
CA VAL A 81 1.18 1.70 -2.30
C VAL A 81 -0.02 0.75 -2.21
N GLY A 82 0.03 -0.27 -1.35
CA GLY A 82 -1.07 -1.21 -1.12
C GLY A 82 -2.35 -0.51 -0.67
N MET A 83 -2.24 0.46 0.26
CA MET A 83 -3.37 1.28 0.69
C MET A 83 -3.95 2.12 -0.45
N LEU A 84 -3.12 2.74 -1.30
CA LEU A 84 -3.60 3.49 -2.47
C LEU A 84 -4.32 2.57 -3.47
N VAL A 85 -3.76 1.39 -3.74
CA VAL A 85 -4.39 0.38 -4.61
C VAL A 85 -5.75 -0.05 -4.04
N SER A 86 -5.86 -0.22 -2.72
CA SER A 86 -7.11 -0.60 -2.07
C SER A 86 -8.25 0.41 -2.31
N LEU A 87 -7.93 1.71 -2.42
CA LEU A 87 -8.87 2.82 -2.56
C LEU A 87 -9.08 3.30 -4.00
N MET A 88 -8.28 2.83 -4.94
CA MET A 88 -8.32 3.27 -6.34
C MET A 88 -9.71 3.07 -6.94
N LEU A 89 -10.23 4.06 -7.66
CA LEU A 89 -11.57 4.03 -8.30
C LEU A 89 -12.76 3.81 -7.34
N LEU A 90 -12.58 3.96 -6.03
CA LEU A 90 -13.67 3.88 -5.06
C LEU A 90 -14.19 5.26 -4.66
N PRO A 91 -15.49 5.39 -4.34
CA PRO A 91 -16.02 6.66 -3.85
C PRO A 91 -15.37 6.99 -2.49
N PRO A 92 -14.85 8.22 -2.29
CA PRO A 92 -14.09 8.58 -1.10
C PRO A 92 -15.00 8.89 0.11
N THR A 93 -15.95 8.00 0.43
CA THR A 93 -16.79 8.11 1.62
C THR A 93 -16.03 7.63 2.85
N THR A 94 -16.38 8.17 4.02
CA THR A 94 -15.75 7.76 5.29
C THR A 94 -15.91 6.24 5.53
N THR A 95 -17.08 5.68 5.22
CA THR A 95 -17.35 4.24 5.33
C THR A 95 -16.38 3.42 4.49
N VAL A 96 -16.22 3.77 3.20
CA VAL A 96 -15.33 3.06 2.27
C VAL A 96 -13.88 3.18 2.71
N ILE A 97 -13.44 4.37 3.12
CA ILE A 97 -12.07 4.61 3.57
C ILE A 97 -11.72 3.77 4.80
N LEU A 98 -12.61 3.72 5.79
CA LEU A 98 -12.40 2.92 7.00
C LEU A 98 -12.42 1.43 6.69
N LEU A 99 -13.38 0.96 5.88
CA LEU A 99 -13.44 -0.44 5.47
C LEU A 99 -12.19 -0.85 4.72
N ALA A 100 -11.75 -0.04 3.76
CA ALA A 100 -10.54 -0.31 2.98
C ALA A 100 -9.31 -0.39 3.89
N PHE A 101 -9.16 0.55 4.82
CA PHE A 101 -8.04 0.55 5.76
C PHE A 101 -7.99 -0.75 6.59
N PHE A 102 -9.09 -1.15 7.22
CA PHE A 102 -9.10 -2.34 8.08
C PHE A 102 -8.96 -3.64 7.27
N LEU A 103 -9.62 -3.75 6.12
CA LEU A 103 -9.50 -4.91 5.24
C LEU A 103 -8.09 -5.02 4.66
N PHE A 104 -7.49 -3.91 4.28
CA PHE A 104 -6.12 -3.87 3.77
C PHE A 104 -5.15 -4.38 4.82
N ARG A 105 -5.19 -3.84 6.05
CA ARG A 105 -4.36 -4.35 7.15
C ARG A 105 -4.60 -5.84 7.40
N PHE A 106 -5.83 -6.30 7.34
CA PHE A 106 -6.13 -7.73 7.48
C PHE A 106 -5.47 -8.57 6.39
N PHE A 107 -5.60 -8.19 5.12
CA PHE A 107 -5.05 -8.95 4.00
C PHE A 107 -3.53 -8.86 3.88
N ASP A 108 -2.93 -7.71 4.20
CA ASP A 108 -1.49 -7.54 4.31
C ASP A 108 -0.91 -8.40 5.46
N ILE A 109 -1.57 -8.49 6.62
CA ILE A 109 -1.08 -9.34 7.71
C ILE A 109 -1.24 -10.83 7.39
N VAL A 110 -2.35 -11.23 6.76
CA VAL A 110 -2.66 -12.64 6.48
C VAL A 110 -1.92 -13.14 5.24
N LYS A 111 -1.74 -12.29 4.23
CA LYS A 111 -1.18 -12.57 2.89
C LYS A 111 -1.76 -13.85 2.27
N PRO A 112 -3.07 -13.94 1.99
CA PRO A 112 -3.61 -15.10 1.29
C PRO A 112 -3.03 -15.18 -0.13
N TYR A 113 -2.86 -16.39 -0.66
CA TYR A 113 -2.34 -16.61 -2.02
C TYR A 113 -3.15 -15.82 -3.07
N PRO A 114 -2.50 -15.15 -4.05
CA PRO A 114 -1.05 -15.13 -4.31
C PRO A 114 -0.18 -14.10 -3.54
N ALA A 115 -0.69 -13.30 -2.61
CA ALA A 115 0.11 -12.27 -1.93
C ALA A 115 1.41 -12.83 -1.30
N ARG A 116 1.32 -13.90 -0.50
CA ARG A 116 2.50 -14.56 0.07
C ARG A 116 3.41 -15.23 -0.96
N TRP A 117 2.88 -15.57 -2.13
CA TRP A 117 3.73 -16.11 -3.20
C TRP A 117 4.61 -15.00 -3.82
N CYS A 118 4.12 -13.76 -3.84
CA CYS A 118 4.87 -12.61 -4.34
C CYS A 118 6.12 -12.30 -3.52
N GLU A 119 6.17 -12.65 -2.22
CA GLU A 119 7.37 -12.53 -1.38
C GLU A 119 8.59 -13.30 -1.95
N GLN A 120 8.36 -14.27 -2.84
CA GLN A 120 9.44 -15.02 -3.52
C GLN A 120 10.07 -14.25 -4.70
N LEU A 121 9.48 -13.12 -5.11
CA LEU A 121 10.03 -12.28 -6.16
C LEU A 121 11.32 -11.60 -5.69
N ALA A 122 12.17 -11.24 -6.63
CA ALA A 122 13.50 -10.73 -6.31
C ALA A 122 13.43 -9.35 -5.62
N ARG A 123 13.90 -9.32 -4.37
CA ARG A 123 14.18 -8.10 -3.60
C ARG A 123 12.96 -7.21 -3.40
N GLY A 124 13.09 -5.90 -3.63
CA GLY A 124 12.01 -4.94 -3.54
C GLY A 124 10.80 -5.23 -4.44
N TRP A 125 10.90 -6.14 -5.43
CA TRP A 125 9.71 -6.62 -6.14
C TRP A 125 8.81 -7.48 -5.25
N GLY A 126 9.40 -8.31 -4.38
CA GLY A 126 8.63 -9.12 -3.45
C GLY A 126 7.94 -8.26 -2.41
N ILE A 127 8.72 -7.36 -1.78
CA ILE A 127 8.26 -6.42 -0.74
C ILE A 127 7.12 -5.51 -1.24
N MET A 128 7.13 -5.09 -2.50
CA MET A 128 6.09 -4.18 -3.00
C MET A 128 4.85 -4.92 -3.52
N MET A 129 5.01 -6.15 -4.02
CA MET A 129 3.96 -6.81 -4.80
C MET A 129 2.96 -7.57 -3.91
N ASP A 130 3.40 -8.14 -2.80
CA ASP A 130 2.50 -8.76 -1.83
C ASP A 130 1.44 -7.76 -1.31
N ASP A 131 1.83 -6.53 -1.04
CA ASP A 131 0.96 -5.43 -0.60
C ASP A 131 0.08 -4.85 -1.71
N VAL A 132 0.59 -4.78 -2.94
CA VAL A 132 -0.24 -4.47 -4.12
C VAL A 132 -1.34 -5.53 -4.25
N VAL A 133 -1.01 -6.81 -4.11
CA VAL A 133 -1.98 -7.90 -4.20
C VAL A 133 -2.98 -7.84 -3.03
N ALA A 134 -2.53 -7.56 -1.81
CA ALA A 134 -3.42 -7.31 -0.67
C ALA A 134 -4.39 -6.14 -0.93
N GLY A 135 -3.88 -5.03 -1.47
CA GLY A 135 -4.68 -3.88 -1.90
C GLY A 135 -5.72 -4.24 -2.97
N LEU A 136 -5.34 -5.06 -3.96
CA LEU A 136 -6.27 -5.53 -4.99
C LEU A 136 -7.41 -6.38 -4.42
N TYR A 137 -7.15 -7.22 -3.41
CA TYR A 137 -8.21 -7.98 -2.75
C TYR A 137 -9.26 -7.06 -2.13
N VAL A 138 -8.81 -6.04 -1.41
CA VAL A 138 -9.70 -5.05 -0.78
C VAL A 138 -10.50 -4.31 -1.83
N ASN A 139 -9.83 -3.83 -2.88
CA ASN A 139 -10.44 -3.05 -3.94
C ASN A 139 -11.58 -3.84 -4.60
N VAL A 140 -11.30 -5.07 -5.03
CA VAL A 140 -12.29 -5.97 -5.64
C VAL A 140 -13.42 -6.28 -4.66
N LEU A 141 -13.11 -6.56 -3.39
CA LEU A 141 -14.13 -6.90 -2.39
C LEU A 141 -15.06 -5.73 -2.11
N ILE A 142 -14.55 -4.49 -2.03
CA ILE A 142 -15.38 -3.30 -1.84
C ILE A 142 -16.20 -3.02 -3.10
N HIS A 143 -15.65 -3.16 -4.31
CA HIS A 143 -16.44 -3.02 -5.53
C HIS A 143 -17.61 -4.02 -5.59
N ILE A 144 -17.37 -5.28 -5.20
CA ILE A 144 -18.43 -6.29 -5.09
C ILE A 144 -19.47 -5.87 -4.05
N ALA A 145 -19.04 -5.38 -2.88
CA ALA A 145 -19.95 -4.90 -1.85
C ALA A 145 -20.78 -3.71 -2.33
N LEU A 146 -20.17 -2.72 -3.00
CA LEU A 146 -20.86 -1.55 -3.56
C LEU A 146 -21.91 -1.93 -4.63
N TRP A 147 -21.67 -3.03 -5.35
CA TRP A 147 -22.59 -3.53 -6.38
C TRP A 147 -23.80 -4.27 -5.79
N ILE A 148 -23.63 -4.96 -4.66
CA ILE A 148 -24.66 -5.78 -4.04
C ILE A 148 -25.45 -5.01 -2.97
N VAL A 149 -24.77 -4.16 -2.20
CA VAL A 149 -25.35 -3.45 -1.06
C VAL A 149 -26.07 -2.19 -1.56
N PRO A 150 -27.35 -2.00 -1.19
CA PRO A 150 -28.07 -0.77 -1.48
C PRO A 150 -27.31 0.46 -0.98
N GLN A 151 -27.17 1.47 -1.83
CA GLN A 151 -26.34 2.66 -1.56
C GLN A 151 -26.77 3.49 -0.33
N TRP A 152 -27.96 3.26 0.22
CA TRP A 152 -28.46 3.91 1.43
C TRP A 152 -28.01 3.22 2.74
N LEU A 153 -27.35 2.05 2.65
CA LEU A 153 -26.77 1.33 3.78
C LEU A 153 -25.28 1.62 3.99
N MET A 154 -24.65 2.44 3.14
CA MET A 154 -23.22 2.76 3.13
C MET A 154 -22.97 4.25 3.31
#